data_AF-U9T787-F1
#
_entry.id   AF-U9T787-F1
#
_cell.length_a   1.000
_cell.length_b   1.000
_cell.length_c   1.000
_cell.angle_alpha   90.00
_cell.angle_beta   90.00
_cell.angle_gamma   90.00
#
_symmetry.space_group_name_H-M   'P 1'
#
loop_
_entity.id
_entity.type
_entity.pdbx_description
1 polymer ?
#
loop_
_entity_poly.entity_id
_entity_poly.type
_entity_poly.pdbx_seq_one_letter_code
_entity_poly.pdbx_strand_id
1 'polypeptide(L)'
;MVKTRGESRTFQLEAAEVLMVEQDFIYRYIADAGDNVITKVGAENFAAVVSDHASACTATKKELLNDTKYKHILPIRCITYHVNLISTDICKQYLQRMLFQNVKK
;
A
#
# COMPACT_ATOMS: atom_id res chain seq x y z
N MET A 1 -18.53 26.40 15.34
CA MET A 1 -17.11 26.80 15.38
C MET A 1 -16.48 26.35 14.07
N VAL A 2 -16.34 27.25 13.10
CA VAL A 2 -15.86 26.93 11.74
C VAL A 2 -14.33 27.00 11.75
N LYS A 3 -13.67 25.84 11.68
CA LYS A 3 -12.21 25.77 11.53
C LYS A 3 -11.84 26.47 10.21
N THR A 4 -10.96 27.47 10.28
CA THR A 4 -10.57 28.22 9.09
C THR A 4 -9.74 27.33 8.15
N ARG A 5 -9.87 27.57 6.84
CA ARG A 5 -9.33 26.73 5.76
C ARG A 5 -7.79 26.56 5.80
N GLY A 6 -7.09 27.46 6.50
CA GLY A 6 -5.64 27.42 6.72
C GLY A 6 -5.22 26.43 7.80
N GLU A 7 -5.89 26.43 8.96
CA GLU A 7 -5.60 25.51 10.08
C GLU A 7 -5.91 24.05 9.74
N SER A 8 -6.87 23.81 8.84
CA SER A 8 -7.17 22.45 8.37
C SER A 8 -6.10 21.92 7.41
N ARG A 9 -5.41 22.80 6.67
CA ARG A 9 -4.33 22.39 5.74
C ARG A 9 -3.03 22.10 6.47
N THR A 10 -2.66 22.90 7.47
CA THR A 10 -1.47 22.64 8.29
C THR A 10 -1.60 21.33 9.07
N PHE A 11 -2.78 21.05 9.65
CA PHE A 11 -3.03 19.77 10.33
C PHE A 11 -3.00 18.56 9.37
N GLN A 12 -3.47 18.72 8.13
CA GLN A 12 -3.36 17.68 7.10
C GLN A 12 -1.93 17.46 6.63
N LEU A 13 -1.11 18.52 6.55
CA LEU A 13 0.30 18.44 6.20
C LEU A 13 1.12 17.79 7.32
N GLU A 14 0.91 18.17 8.58
CA GLU A 14 1.56 17.52 9.72
C GLU A 14 1.17 16.04 9.84
N ALA A 15 -0.11 15.70 9.65
CA ALA A 15 -0.55 14.31 9.64
C ALA A 15 0.06 13.52 8.47
N ALA A 16 0.19 14.14 7.29
CA ALA A 16 0.86 13.54 6.15
C ALA A 16 2.36 13.35 6.42
N GLU A 17 3.03 14.30 7.05
CA GLU A 17 4.45 14.24 7.40
C GLU A 17 4.73 13.14 8.42
N VAL A 18 3.91 13.02 9.47
CA VAL A 18 3.98 11.91 10.45
C VAL A 18 3.75 10.55 9.78
N LEU A 19 2.73 10.45 8.90
CA LEU A 19 2.46 9.23 8.12
C LEU A 19 3.60 8.86 7.18
N MET A 20 4.30 9.86 6.61
CA MET A 20 5.44 9.64 5.72
C MET A 20 6.66 9.13 6.50
N VAL A 21 6.91 9.66 7.70
CA VAL A 21 8.01 9.20 8.58
C VAL A 21 7.78 7.76 9.07
N GLU A 22 6.55 7.39 9.44
CA GLU A 22 6.22 6.00 9.79
C GLU A 22 6.36 5.05 8.59
N GLN A 23 5.95 5.49 7.40
CA GLN A 23 6.06 4.67 6.19
C GLN A 23 7.51 4.43 5.79
N ASP A 24 8.40 5.41 5.95
CA ASP A 24 9.83 5.25 5.68
C ASP A 24 10.49 4.22 6.61
N PHE A 25 10.10 4.20 7.89
CA PHE A 25 10.60 3.20 8.83
C PHE A 25 10.15 1.79 8.47
N ILE A 26 8.85 1.63 8.18
CA ILE A 26 8.27 0.32 7.81
C ILE A 26 8.86 -0.18 6.49
N TYR A 27 9.00 0.69 5.50
CA TYR A 27 9.61 0.37 4.21
C TYR A 27 11.02 -0.21 4.37
N ARG A 28 11.89 0.47 5.13
CA ARG A 28 13.27 0.03 5.36
C ARG A 28 13.32 -1.30 6.09
N TYR A 29 12.47 -1.47 7.10
CA TYR A 29 12.38 -2.73 7.82
C TYR A 29 11.99 -3.90 6.90
N ILE A 30 10.99 -3.71 6.02
CA ILE A 30 10.57 -4.74 5.06
C ILE A 30 11.67 -5.00 4.02
N ALA A 31 12.37 -3.96 3.56
CA ALA A 31 13.48 -4.10 2.61
C ALA A 31 14.63 -4.93 3.19
N ASP A 32 15.09 -4.61 4.41
CA ASP A 32 16.13 -5.37 5.11
C ASP A 32 15.69 -6.81 5.39
N ALA A 33 14.46 -7.01 5.85
CA ALA A 33 13.92 -8.35 6.08
C ALA A 33 13.85 -9.16 4.77
N GLY A 34 13.42 -8.52 3.69
CA GLY A 34 13.37 -9.10 2.35
C GLY A 34 14.75 -9.50 1.83
N ASP A 35 15.74 -8.60 1.93
CA ASP A 35 17.12 -8.86 1.50
C ASP A 35 17.74 -10.04 2.26
N ASN A 36 17.50 -10.10 3.57
CA ASN A 36 17.95 -11.20 4.42
C ASN A 36 17.33 -12.54 4.01
N VAL A 37 16.03 -12.57 3.69
CA VAL A 37 15.35 -13.80 3.26
C VAL A 37 15.85 -14.25 1.89
N ILE A 38 15.94 -13.32 0.93
CA ILE A 38 16.41 -13.64 -0.43
C ILE A 38 17.86 -14.14 -0.40
N THR A 39 18.73 -13.48 0.38
CA THR A 39 20.13 -13.89 0.53
C THR A 39 20.26 -15.25 1.21
N LYS A 40 19.46 -15.54 2.25
CA LYS A 40 19.51 -16.83 2.95
C LYS A 40 19.02 -18.00 2.11
N VAL A 41 17.99 -17.78 1.28
CA VAL A 41 17.41 -18.83 0.43
C VAL A 41 18.18 -18.95 -0.90
N GLY A 42 18.91 -17.91 -1.31
CA GLY A 42 19.55 -17.83 -2.63
C GLY A 42 18.64 -17.14 -3.63
N ALA A 43 19.14 -16.08 -4.26
CA ALA A 43 18.35 -15.25 -5.16
C ALA A 43 17.83 -16.03 -6.37
N GLU A 44 18.61 -16.99 -6.87
CA GLU A 44 18.30 -17.89 -7.98
C GLU A 44 17.05 -18.74 -7.76
N ASN A 45 16.64 -18.94 -6.50
CA ASN A 45 15.47 -19.73 -6.14
C ASN A 45 14.16 -18.91 -6.15
N PHE A 46 14.24 -17.61 -6.44
CA PHE A 46 13.07 -16.74 -6.53
C PHE A 46 12.77 -16.36 -7.98
N ALA A 47 11.52 -16.58 -8.38
CA ALA A 47 11.00 -16.07 -9.65
C ALA A 47 10.29 -14.71 -9.48
N ALA A 48 9.64 -14.48 -8.33
CA ALA A 48 8.85 -13.29 -8.10
C ALA A 48 8.62 -13.01 -6.61
N VAL A 49 8.37 -11.74 -6.28
CA VAL A 49 7.82 -11.29 -5.00
C VAL A 49 6.44 -10.72 -5.25
N VAL A 50 5.42 -11.28 -4.58
CA VAL A 50 4.04 -10.82 -4.68
C VAL A 50 3.67 -10.07 -3.40
N SER A 51 3.35 -8.78 -3.52
CA SER A 51 2.85 -8.00 -2.37
C SER A 51 1.72 -7.06 -2.80
N ASP A 52 0.94 -6.59 -1.82
CA ASP A 52 -0.13 -5.63 -2.07
C ASP A 52 0.40 -4.27 -2.61
N HIS A 53 -0.52 -3.32 -2.77
CA HIS A 53 -0.20 -1.98 -3.25
C HIS A 53 -0.15 -0.95 -2.11
N ALA A 54 0.12 -1.39 -0.87
CA ALA A 54 0.45 -0.47 0.20
C ALA A 54 1.70 0.34 -0.18
N SER A 55 1.77 1.60 0.28
CA SER A 55 2.86 2.51 -0.07
C SER A 55 4.23 1.95 0.32
N ALA A 56 4.36 1.43 1.55
CA ALA A 56 5.58 0.79 2.03
C ALA A 56 5.99 -0.42 1.16
N CYS A 57 5.07 -1.36 0.89
CA CYS A 57 5.31 -2.51 0.02
C CYS A 57 5.74 -2.12 -1.40
N THR A 58 5.15 -1.03 -1.93
CA THR A 58 5.46 -0.52 -3.26
C THR A 58 6.85 0.11 -3.30
N ALA A 59 7.21 0.88 -2.28
CA ALA A 59 8.55 1.42 -2.12
C ALA A 59 9.58 0.28 -1.99
N THR A 60 9.31 -0.72 -1.14
CA THR A 60 10.24 -1.85 -0.92
C THR A 60 10.49 -2.61 -2.20
N LYS A 61 9.44 -2.96 -2.96
CA LYS A 61 9.61 -3.62 -4.26
C LYS A 61 10.46 -2.79 -5.22
N LYS A 62 10.27 -1.46 -5.22
CA LYS A 62 11.04 -0.57 -6.10
C LYS A 62 12.51 -0.49 -5.71
N GLU A 63 12.84 -0.43 -4.43
CA GLU A 63 14.24 -0.38 -4.00
C GLU A 63 14.90 -1.74 -4.14
N LEU A 64 14.32 -2.76 -3.52
CA LEU A 64 14.90 -4.10 -3.43
C LEU A 64 15.03 -4.74 -4.82
N LEU A 65 14.00 -4.64 -5.67
CA LEU A 65 13.92 -5.44 -6.90
C LEU A 65 14.27 -4.65 -8.17
N ASN A 66 14.38 -3.31 -8.11
CA ASN A 66 14.98 -2.55 -9.22
C ASN A 66 16.51 -2.46 -9.10
N ASP A 67 17.09 -2.93 -7.99
CA ASP A 67 18.54 -3.13 -7.89
C ASP A 67 18.98 -4.22 -8.88
N THR A 68 20.16 -4.03 -9.46
CA THR A 68 20.88 -5.02 -10.27
C THR A 68 21.04 -6.38 -9.57
N LYS A 69 21.09 -6.40 -8.23
CA LYS A 69 21.22 -7.62 -7.41
C LYS A 69 20.10 -8.64 -7.65
N TYR A 70 18.88 -8.18 -7.89
CA TYR A 70 17.67 -9.03 -7.94
C TYR A 70 16.85 -8.88 -9.23
N LYS A 71 17.50 -8.46 -10.32
CA LYS A 71 16.82 -8.12 -11.59
C LYS A 71 15.96 -9.25 -12.18
N HIS A 72 16.26 -10.51 -11.90
CA HIS A 72 15.49 -11.65 -12.38
C HIS A 72 14.23 -11.93 -11.56
N ILE A 73 14.11 -11.37 -10.36
CA ILE A 73 12.98 -11.54 -9.46
C ILE A 73 11.89 -10.53 -9.83
N LEU A 74 10.72 -11.00 -10.26
CA LEU A 74 9.64 -10.13 -10.71
C LEU A 74 8.88 -9.48 -9.54
N PRO A 75 8.76 -8.14 -9.50
CA PRO A 75 7.90 -7.45 -8.54
C PRO A 75 6.43 -7.54 -8.99
N ILE A 76 5.67 -8.50 -8.46
CA ILE A 76 4.26 -8.72 -8.80
C ILE A 76 3.35 -8.04 -7.79
N ARG A 77 2.25 -7.47 -8.28
CA ARG A 77 1.18 -6.94 -7.46
C ARG A 77 0.19 -8.04 -7.10
N CYS A 78 -0.17 -8.14 -5.82
CA CYS A 78 -1.11 -9.14 -5.33
C CYS A 78 -2.52 -8.94 -5.92
N ILE A 79 -3.10 -10.02 -6.46
CA ILE A 79 -4.46 -10.03 -7.01
C ILE A 79 -5.52 -9.83 -5.92
N THR A 80 -5.27 -10.32 -4.70
CA THR A 80 -6.20 -10.21 -3.57
C THR A 80 -6.51 -8.75 -3.25
N TYR A 81 -5.54 -7.84 -3.40
CA TYR A 81 -5.78 -6.41 -3.23
C TYR A 81 -6.78 -5.88 -4.26
N HIS A 82 -6.66 -6.29 -5.53
CA HIS A 82 -7.61 -5.91 -6.57
C HIS A 82 -9.01 -6.48 -6.32
N VAL A 83 -9.09 -7.75 -5.92
CA VAL A 83 -10.37 -8.37 -5.55
C VAL A 83 -11.00 -7.62 -4.37
N ASN A 84 -10.21 -7.25 -3.36
CA ASN A 84 -10.69 -6.49 -2.21
C ASN A 84 -11.22 -5.11 -2.61
N LEU A 85 -10.53 -4.39 -3.50
CA LEU A 85 -10.99 -3.10 -4.02
C LEU A 85 -12.31 -3.22 -4.78
N ILE A 86 -12.39 -4.18 -5.71
CA ILE A 86 -13.61 -4.42 -6.50
C ILE A 86 -14.78 -4.81 -5.59
N SER A 87 -14.55 -5.75 -4.67
CA SER A 87 -15.57 -6.23 -3.74
C SER A 87 -16.06 -5.10 -2.84
N THR A 88 -15.14 -4.29 -2.32
CA THR A 88 -15.48 -3.13 -1.49
C THR A 88 -16.30 -2.11 -2.27
N ASP A 89 -15.96 -1.85 -3.53
CA ASP A 89 -16.71 -0.92 -4.38
C ASP A 89 -18.12 -1.43 -4.68
N ILE A 90 -18.27 -2.70 -5.05
CA ILE A 90 -19.58 -3.35 -5.25
C ILE A 90 -20.43 -3.26 -3.97
N CYS A 91 -19.85 -3.60 -2.81
CA CYS A 91 -20.54 -3.52 -1.53
C CYS A 91 -20.97 -2.08 -1.20
N LYS A 92 -20.11 -1.09 -1.44
CA LYS A 92 -20.46 0.33 -1.22
C LYS A 92 -21.60 0.78 -2.12
N GLN A 93 -21.56 0.44 -3.41
CA GLN A 93 -22.65 0.78 -4.34
C GLN A 93 -23.97 0.12 -3.95
N TYR A 94 -23.93 -1.16 -3.55
CA TYR A 94 -25.12 -1.89 -3.12
C TYR A 94 -25.72 -1.29 -1.83
N LEU A 95 -24.86 -0.99 -0.85
CA LEU A 95 -25.27 -0.36 0.40
C LEU A 95 -25.85 1.04 0.17
N GLN A 96 -25.21 1.86 -0.67
CA GLN A 96 -25.74 3.17 -1.07
C GLN A 96 -27.14 3.04 -1.65
N ARG A 97 -27.36 2.11 -2.59
CA ARG A 97 -28.69 1.89 -3.20
C ARG A 97 -29.75 1.50 -2.16
N MET A 98 -29.43 0.61 -1.22
CA MET A 98 -30.37 0.24 -0.15
C MET A 98 -30.69 1.41 0.78
N LEU A 99 -29.70 2.22 1.14
CA LEU A 99 -29.91 3.39 1.99
C LEU A 99 -30.75 4.47 1.28
N PHE A 100 -30.48 4.77 0.00
CA PHE A 100 -31.24 5.78 -0.75
C PHE A 100 -32.68 5.37 -1.06
N GLN A 101 -33.00 4.08 -1.15
CA GLN A 101 -34.38 3.62 -1.30
C GLN A 101 -35.23 3.80 -0.03
N ASN A 102 -34.59 3.84 1.15
CA ASN A 102 -35.28 4.08 2.43
C ASN A 102 -35.49 5.55 2.77
N VAL A 103 -34.88 6.49 2.02
CA VAL A 103 -35.08 7.94 2.21
C VAL A 103 -36.19 8.50 1.29
N LYS A 104 -36.63 7.73 0.29
CA LYS A 104 -37.72 8.10 -0.63
C LYS A 104 -39.09 7.54 -0.25
N LYS A 105 -39.24 6.96 0.94
CA LYS A 105 -40.53 6.52 1.50
C LYS A 105 -40.98 7.48 2.60
#